data_AF-A0A7S2XDH8-F1
#
_entry.id   AF-A0A7S2XDH8-F1
#
_cell.length_a   1.000
_cell.length_b   1.000
_cell.length_c   1.000
_cell.angle_alpha   90.00
_cell.angle_beta   90.00
_cell.angle_gamma   90.00
#
_symmetry.space_group_name_H-M   'P 1'
#
loop_
_entity.id
_entity.type
_entity.pdbx_description
1 polymer ?
#
loop_
_entity_poly.entity_id
_entity_poly.type
_entity_poly.pdbx_seq_one_letter_code
_entity_poly.pdbx_strand_id
1 'polypeptide(L)'
;GGGWRVLLIVSSVPSLLLLLALPFVPESPRWLLEAGGRPAEAKRVLRLIARVNGKDREVPWDWDDVAFTPVKADDVDDDVDDRHSDDHGVDEGRGTLKRLLQDPDRRTVTGVLCGMFFLMAGLYYAIVIASNMLAVGDAGGSQTRCHGTRGPSYDTWEFVSIVVTNAAELPGLAAAAILVGRIERRRAI
;
A
#
# COMPACT_ATOMS: atom_id res chain seq x y z
N GLY A 1 27.14 -5.47 24.90
CA GLY A 1 26.61 -4.54 23.89
C GLY A 1 26.06 -5.27 22.68
N GLY A 2 24.91 -5.92 22.80
CA GLY A 2 24.30 -6.72 21.71
C GLY A 2 22.84 -6.37 21.35
N GLY A 3 22.20 -5.43 22.06
CA GLY A 3 20.77 -5.14 21.89
C GLY A 3 20.38 -4.72 20.47
N TRP A 4 21.16 -3.85 19.83
CA TRP A 4 20.87 -3.36 18.47
C TRP A 4 20.89 -4.48 17.41
N ARG A 5 21.72 -5.51 17.58
CA ARG A 5 21.75 -6.67 16.68
C ARG A 5 20.47 -7.49 16.80
N VAL A 6 19.98 -7.68 18.03
CA VAL A 6 18.72 -8.37 18.29
C VAL A 6 17.55 -7.59 17.69
N LEU A 7 17.51 -6.26 17.83
CA LEU A 7 16.49 -5.43 17.18
C LEU A 7 16.50 -5.61 15.66
N LEU A 8 17.66 -5.57 15.00
CA LEU A 8 17.76 -5.77 13.55
C LEU A 8 17.30 -7.17 13.12
N ILE A 9 17.66 -8.20 13.88
CA ILE A 9 17.25 -9.58 13.58
C ILE A 9 15.73 -9.68 13.71
N VAL A 10 15.13 -9.22 14.81
CA VAL A 10 13.68 -9.27 15.02
C VAL A 10 12.93 -8.47 13.94
N SER A 11 13.41 -7.28 13.58
CA SER A 11 12.78 -6.46 12.53
C SER A 11 12.92 -7.04 11.11
N SER A 12 13.88 -7.93 10.86
CA SER A 12 14.04 -8.58 9.56
C SER A 12 13.21 -9.86 9.40
N VAL A 13 12.68 -10.42 10.50
CA VAL A 13 11.82 -11.61 10.46
C VAL A 13 10.58 -11.41 9.58
N PRO A 14 9.78 -10.33 9.69
CA PRO A 14 8.63 -10.12 8.81
C PRO A 14 9.01 -10.04 7.33
N SER A 15 10.12 -9.38 7.01
CA SER A 15 10.63 -9.29 5.63
C SER A 15 11.08 -10.65 5.10
N LEU A 16 11.76 -11.45 5.93
CA LEU A 16 12.19 -12.79 5.55
C LEU A 16 10.99 -13.73 5.36
N LEU A 17 10.00 -13.66 6.25
CA LEU A 17 8.75 -14.40 6.11
C LEU A 17 8.01 -14.01 4.82
N LEU A 18 7.97 -12.72 4.49
CA LEU A 18 7.39 -12.26 3.23
C LEU A 18 8.16 -12.83 2.02
N LEU A 19 9.50 -12.79 2.03
CA LEU A 19 10.31 -13.37 0.95
C LEU A 19 10.05 -14.88 0.78
N LEU A 20 9.89 -15.61 1.88
CA LEU A 20 9.52 -17.03 1.84
C LEU A 20 8.07 -17.25 1.40
N ALA A 21 7.18 -16.30 1.67
CA ALA A 21 5.78 -16.34 1.27
C ALA A 21 5.52 -15.93 -0.19
N LEU A 22 6.39 -15.10 -0.78
CA LEU A 22 6.28 -14.64 -2.17
C LEU A 22 5.97 -15.76 -3.19
N PRO A 23 6.67 -16.92 -3.20
CA PRO A 23 6.37 -17.97 -4.17
C PRO A 23 5.00 -18.65 -3.97
N PHE A 24 4.35 -18.46 -2.81
CA PHE A 24 3.01 -19.02 -2.53
C PHE A 24 1.87 -18.06 -2.92
N VAL A 25 2.18 -16.77 -3.13
CA VAL A 25 1.19 -15.77 -3.52
C VAL A 25 0.93 -15.89 -5.02
N PRO A 26 -0.31 -16.18 -5.46
CA PRO A 26 -0.62 -16.20 -6.88
C PRO A 26 -0.40 -14.79 -7.47
N GLU A 27 0.22 -14.74 -8.65
CA GLU A 27 0.40 -13.48 -9.36
C GLU A 27 -0.95 -12.82 -9.66
N SER A 28 -0.94 -11.48 -9.78
CA SER A 28 -2.18 -10.76 -10.03
C SER A 28 -2.79 -11.22 -11.36
N PRO A 29 -4.10 -11.56 -11.39
CA PRO A 29 -4.75 -12.05 -12.61
C PRO A 29 -4.71 -10.99 -13.73
N ARG A 30 -4.67 -9.71 -13.37
CA ARG A 30 -4.52 -8.59 -14.31
C ARG A 30 -3.18 -8.64 -15.04
N TRP A 31 -2.07 -8.82 -14.32
CA TRP A 31 -0.74 -8.90 -14.95
C TRP A 31 -0.62 -10.12 -15.86
N LEU A 32 -1.17 -11.27 -15.45
CA LEU A 32 -1.17 -12.50 -16.26
C LEU A 32 -1.91 -12.34 -17.60
N LEU A 33 -2.92 -11.47 -17.66
CA LEU A 33 -3.66 -11.13 -18.87
C LEU A 33 -2.96 -10.07 -19.72
N GLU A 34 -2.49 -8.98 -19.10
CA GLU A 34 -1.94 -7.82 -19.83
C GLU A 34 -0.49 -8.01 -20.29
N ALA A 35 0.37 -8.56 -19.43
CA ALA A 35 1.82 -8.63 -19.67
C ALA A 35 2.35 -10.07 -19.77
N GLY A 36 1.71 -11.02 -19.07
CA GLY A 36 2.17 -12.41 -19.00
C GLY A 36 1.79 -13.27 -20.20
N GLY A 37 0.78 -12.89 -21.00
CA GLY A 37 0.31 -13.66 -22.16
C GLY A 37 -0.18 -15.08 -21.82
N ARG A 38 -0.53 -15.34 -20.54
CA ARG A 38 -0.88 -16.67 -20.01
C ARG A 38 -2.33 -16.69 -19.51
N PRO A 39 -3.33 -16.61 -20.41
CA PRO A 39 -4.75 -16.48 -20.02
C PRO A 39 -5.27 -17.69 -19.24
N ALA A 40 -4.73 -18.89 -19.51
CA ALA A 40 -5.10 -20.11 -18.80
C ALA A 40 -4.75 -20.05 -17.29
N GLU A 41 -3.64 -19.40 -16.92
CA GLU A 41 -3.22 -19.25 -15.53
C GLU A 41 -4.02 -18.15 -14.83
N ALA A 42 -4.28 -17.03 -15.53
CA ALA A 42 -5.16 -15.98 -15.04
C ALA A 42 -6.56 -16.53 -14.69
N LYS A 43 -7.12 -17.38 -15.57
CA LYS A 43 -8.39 -18.09 -15.34
C LYS A 43 -8.37 -18.95 -14.09
N ARG A 44 -7.24 -19.60 -13.78
CA ARG A 44 -7.07 -20.40 -12.56
C ARG A 44 -7.08 -19.53 -11.30
N VAL A 45 -6.39 -18.39 -11.33
CA VAL A 45 -6.37 -17.43 -10.22
C VAL A 45 -7.76 -16.79 -10.01
N LEU A 46 -8.45 -16.41 -11.09
CA LEU A 46 -9.81 -15.88 -11.01
C LEU A 46 -10.80 -16.91 -10.47
N ARG A 47 -10.70 -18.18 -10.87
CA ARG A 47 -11.51 -19.27 -10.29
C ARG A 47 -11.26 -19.43 -8.80
N LEU A 48 -10.01 -19.35 -8.36
CA LEU A 48 -9.68 -19.41 -6.92
C LEU A 48 -10.37 -18.27 -6.15
N ILE A 49 -10.27 -17.04 -6.67
CA ILE A 49 -10.90 -15.85 -6.07
C ILE A 49 -12.43 -16.00 -6.06
N ALA A 50 -13.03 -16.43 -7.17
CA ALA A 50 -14.47 -16.64 -7.29
C ALA A 50 -15.01 -17.71 -6.33
N ARG A 51 -14.24 -18.78 -6.11
CA ARG A 51 -14.57 -19.82 -5.11
C ARG A 51 -14.55 -19.28 -3.68
N VAL A 52 -13.51 -18.53 -3.32
CA VAL A 52 -13.42 -17.88 -2.00
C VAL A 52 -14.58 -16.91 -1.80
N ASN A 53 -14.97 -16.19 -2.85
CA ASN A 53 -16.09 -15.25 -2.83
C ASN A 53 -17.48 -15.90 -2.99
N GLY A 54 -17.56 -17.23 -3.17
CA GLY A 54 -18.82 -17.94 -3.37
C GLY A 54 -19.53 -17.69 -4.71
N LYS A 55 -18.87 -17.04 -5.67
CA LYS A 55 -19.43 -16.66 -6.99
C LYS A 55 -19.01 -17.58 -8.13
N ASP A 56 -18.41 -18.74 -7.84
CA ASP A 56 -17.88 -19.68 -8.84
C ASP A 56 -18.93 -20.15 -9.87
N ARG A 57 -20.21 -20.17 -9.49
CA ARG A 57 -21.34 -20.57 -10.37
C ARG A 57 -21.90 -19.44 -11.23
N GLU A 58 -21.70 -18.19 -10.83
CA GLU A 58 -22.25 -17.02 -11.54
C GLU A 58 -21.39 -16.65 -12.75
N VAL A 59 -20.09 -16.94 -12.68
CA VAL A 59 -19.14 -16.64 -13.75
C VAL A 59 -19.18 -17.80 -14.75
N PRO A 60 -19.62 -17.57 -16.01
CA PRO A 60 -19.36 -18.53 -17.07
C PRO A 60 -17.86 -18.75 -17.10
N TRP A 61 -17.34 -19.97 -17.23
CA TRP A 61 -15.88 -20.16 -17.37
C TRP A 61 -15.50 -20.58 -18.77
N ASP A 62 -16.42 -20.47 -19.72
CA ASP A 62 -16.23 -20.78 -21.13
C ASP A 62 -15.85 -19.50 -21.89
N TRP A 63 -14.60 -19.06 -21.69
CA TRP A 63 -14.03 -17.84 -22.28
C TRP A 63 -12.91 -18.20 -23.26
N ASP A 64 -12.88 -19.43 -23.74
CA ASP A 64 -11.77 -19.94 -24.56
C ASP A 64 -11.73 -19.27 -25.95
N ASP A 65 -12.86 -18.68 -26.37
CA ASP A 65 -13.02 -17.90 -27.61
C ASP A 65 -13.00 -16.37 -27.39
N VAL A 66 -12.99 -15.91 -26.13
CA VAL A 66 -13.01 -14.47 -25.83
C VAL A 66 -11.58 -13.97 -25.84
N ALA A 67 -11.20 -13.32 -26.94
CA ALA A 67 -9.96 -12.56 -26.97
C ALA A 67 -9.98 -11.54 -25.83
N PHE A 68 -9.09 -11.68 -24.84
CA PHE A 68 -8.85 -10.67 -23.82
C PHE A 68 -8.22 -9.46 -24.50
N THR A 69 -9.05 -8.63 -25.11
CA THR A 69 -8.65 -7.32 -25.56
C THR A 69 -8.52 -6.47 -24.29
N PRO A 70 -7.37 -5.81 -24.05
CA PRO A 70 -7.36 -4.74 -23.06
C PRO A 70 -8.47 -3.78 -23.47
N VAL A 71 -9.43 -3.52 -22.57
CA VAL A 71 -10.43 -2.46 -22.77
C VAL A 71 -9.62 -1.21 -23.05
N LYS A 72 -9.63 -0.76 -24.29
CA LYS A 72 -8.97 0.49 -24.63
C LYS A 72 -9.75 1.55 -23.90
N ALA A 73 -9.03 2.51 -23.32
CA ALA A 73 -9.67 3.66 -22.68
C ALA A 73 -10.56 4.46 -23.66
N ASP A 74 -10.49 4.13 -24.95
CA ASP A 74 -11.26 4.70 -26.05
C ASP A 74 -12.67 4.08 -26.21
N ASP A 75 -13.02 3.00 -25.48
CA ASP A 75 -14.35 2.35 -25.56
C ASP A 75 -15.37 2.93 -24.53
N VAL A 76 -15.01 4.01 -23.83
CA VAL A 76 -15.96 4.88 -23.14
C VAL A 76 -16.30 5.98 -24.12
N ASP A 77 -17.56 6.04 -24.57
CA ASP A 77 -18.09 7.07 -25.47
C ASP A 77 -17.80 8.48 -24.89
N ASP A 78 -16.71 9.09 -25.33
CA ASP A 78 -16.49 10.53 -25.30
C ASP A 78 -16.54 11.02 -26.75
N ASP A 79 -17.70 11.57 -27.12
CA ASP A 79 -17.92 12.33 -28.35
C ASP A 79 -16.97 13.54 -28.43
N VAL A 80 -15.71 13.39 -28.88
CA VAL A 80 -14.88 14.52 -29.37
C VAL A 80 -13.85 14.11 -30.43
N ASP A 81 -14.18 14.43 -31.69
CA ASP A 81 -13.35 14.98 -32.79
C ASP A 81 -11.86 14.53 -32.96
N ASP A 82 -11.69 13.57 -33.87
CA ASP A 82 -10.80 13.53 -35.05
C ASP A 82 -9.36 14.14 -35.07
N ARG A 83 -8.44 13.34 -35.65
CA ARG A 83 -7.14 13.64 -36.31
C ARG A 83 -5.84 13.83 -35.50
N HIS A 84 -4.98 12.81 -35.52
CA HIS A 84 -3.82 12.68 -36.44
C HIS A 84 -2.98 11.47 -36.02
N SER A 85 -2.79 10.54 -36.94
CA SER A 85 -1.75 9.52 -36.91
C SER A 85 -0.38 10.18 -37.09
N ASP A 86 0.52 9.99 -36.12
CA ASP A 86 1.96 9.94 -36.39
C ASP A 86 2.65 9.01 -35.39
N ASP A 87 3.29 7.99 -35.98
CA ASP A 87 4.19 7.04 -35.38
C ASP A 87 5.55 7.71 -35.13
N HIS A 88 5.98 7.79 -33.88
CA HIS A 88 7.40 7.83 -33.53
C HIS A 88 7.64 7.30 -32.12
N GLY A 89 8.58 6.35 -32.06
CA GLY A 89 8.88 5.54 -30.89
C GLY A 89 9.67 6.21 -29.77
N VAL A 90 9.73 5.45 -28.67
CA VAL A 90 10.66 5.55 -27.55
C VAL A 90 10.65 6.89 -26.81
N ASP A 91 9.66 7.06 -25.92
CA ASP A 91 9.78 7.91 -24.73
C ASP A 91 8.71 7.53 -23.65
N GLU A 92 8.56 6.23 -23.37
CA GLU A 92 7.52 5.66 -22.48
C GLU A 92 7.52 6.24 -21.04
N GLY A 93 8.66 6.77 -20.57
CA GLY A 93 8.78 7.34 -19.23
C GLY A 93 8.36 8.82 -19.12
N ARG A 94 8.58 9.62 -20.17
CA ARG A 94 8.40 11.08 -20.13
C ARG A 94 7.00 11.52 -20.58
N GLY A 95 6.39 10.76 -21.50
CA GLY A 95 5.03 10.99 -21.98
C GLY A 95 3.96 10.66 -20.94
N THR A 96 4.20 9.68 -20.07
CA THR A 96 3.22 9.22 -19.07
C THR A 96 2.92 10.27 -18.01
N LEU A 97 3.94 10.91 -17.44
CA LEU A 97 3.74 11.99 -16.46
C LEU A 97 3.02 13.19 -17.10
N LYS A 98 3.41 13.57 -18.32
CA LYS A 98 2.75 14.67 -19.04
C LYS A 98 1.27 14.36 -19.29
N ARG A 99 0.94 13.12 -19.70
CA ARG A 99 -0.44 12.65 -19.89
C ARG A 99 -1.24 12.62 -18.58
N LEU A 100 -0.63 12.27 -17.45
CA LEU A 100 -1.28 12.27 -16.13
C LEU A 100 -1.64 13.68 -15.64
N LEU A 101 -0.84 14.69 -15.96
CA LEU A 101 -1.13 16.09 -15.60
C LEU A 101 -2.10 16.79 -16.57
N GLN A 102 -2.23 16.26 -17.78
CA GLN A 102 -3.03 16.88 -18.85
C GLN A 102 -4.52 16.52 -18.73
N ASP A 103 -4.84 15.35 -18.19
CA ASP A 103 -6.20 14.89 -17.96
C ASP A 103 -6.82 15.57 -16.71
N PRO A 104 -7.95 16.30 -16.85
CA PRO A 104 -8.52 17.12 -15.79
C PRO A 104 -9.01 16.37 -14.55
N ASP A 105 -9.39 15.10 -14.69
CA ASP A 105 -9.81 14.25 -13.57
C ASP A 105 -8.60 13.62 -12.86
N ARG A 106 -7.61 13.17 -13.64
CA ARG A 106 -6.40 12.50 -13.08
C ARG A 106 -5.47 13.45 -12.36
N ARG A 107 -5.40 14.73 -12.76
CA ARG A 107 -4.61 15.75 -12.07
C ARG A 107 -5.12 16.04 -10.66
N THR A 108 -6.42 15.96 -10.43
CA THR A 108 -7.02 16.17 -9.09
C THR A 108 -6.64 15.02 -8.17
N VAL A 109 -6.77 13.78 -8.63
CA VAL A 109 -6.36 12.60 -7.86
C VAL A 109 -4.86 12.62 -7.58
N THR A 110 -4.03 12.92 -8.59
CA THR A 110 -2.58 13.02 -8.42
C THR A 110 -2.21 14.15 -7.46
N GLY A 111 -2.85 15.31 -7.57
CA GLY A 111 -2.63 16.45 -6.68
C GLY A 111 -3.02 16.15 -5.23
N VAL A 112 -4.15 15.48 -5.02
CA VAL A 112 -4.59 15.02 -3.68
C VAL A 112 -3.60 14.00 -3.11
N LEU A 113 -3.17 13.02 -3.92
CA LEU A 113 -2.21 11.99 -3.48
C LEU A 113 -0.85 12.60 -3.13
N CYS A 114 -0.35 13.53 -3.96
CA CYS A 114 0.86 14.29 -3.69
C CYS A 114 0.73 15.14 -2.41
N GLY A 115 -0.36 15.90 -2.28
CA GLY A 115 -0.60 16.74 -1.11
C GLY A 115 -0.68 15.92 0.18
N MET A 116 -1.40 14.81 0.16
CA MET A 116 -1.47 13.86 1.28
C MET A 116 -0.08 13.32 1.62
N PHE A 117 0.70 12.92 0.62
CA PHE A 117 2.07 12.42 0.83
C PHE A 117 2.97 13.46 1.50
N PHE A 118 3.01 14.70 0.98
CA PHE A 118 3.84 15.76 1.55
C PHE A 118 3.39 16.16 2.96
N LEU A 119 2.09 16.22 3.21
CA LEU A 119 1.56 16.48 4.54
C LEU A 119 1.95 15.38 5.53
N MET A 120 1.76 14.11 5.13
CA MET A 120 2.09 12.95 5.95
C MET A 120 3.60 12.87 6.23
N ALA A 121 4.44 13.03 5.21
CA ALA A 121 5.88 13.03 5.35
C ALA A 121 6.36 14.18 6.25
N GLY A 122 5.84 15.40 6.02
CA GLY A 122 6.16 16.57 6.84
C GLY A 122 5.81 16.36 8.31
N LEU A 123 4.58 15.91 8.59
CA LEU A 123 4.14 15.61 9.96
C LEU A 123 4.96 14.51 10.61
N TYR A 124 5.24 13.42 9.90
CA TYR A 124 6.06 12.32 10.41
C TYR A 124 7.47 12.80 10.81
N TYR A 125 8.18 13.48 9.92
CA TYR A 125 9.52 13.97 10.22
C TYR A 125 9.51 15.08 11.28
N ALA A 126 8.49 15.93 11.30
CA ALA A 126 8.33 16.92 12.37
C ALA A 126 8.19 16.24 13.75
N ILE A 127 7.38 15.18 13.86
CA ILE A 127 7.21 14.40 15.09
C ILE A 127 8.52 13.71 15.49
N VAL A 128 9.22 13.07 14.55
CA VAL A 128 10.49 12.39 14.83
C VAL A 128 11.55 13.38 15.32
N ILE A 129 11.68 14.54 14.67
CA ILE A 129 12.63 15.57 15.07
C ILE A 129 12.23 16.17 16.43
N ALA A 130 10.95 16.48 16.63
CA ALA A 130 10.45 17.01 17.90
C ALA A 130 10.62 16.03 19.07
N SER A 131 10.36 14.74 18.84
CA SER A 131 10.59 13.66 19.81
C SER A 131 12.06 13.58 20.21
N ASN A 132 12.96 13.66 19.23
CA ASN A 132 14.41 13.67 19.48
C ASN A 132 14.86 14.93 20.24
N MET A 133 14.28 16.10 19.95
CA MET A 133 14.59 17.35 20.67
C MET A 133 14.07 17.36 22.11
N LEU A 134 12.85 16.87 22.35
CA LEU A 134 12.25 16.79 23.68
C LEU A 134 12.98 15.77 24.57
N ALA A 135 13.40 14.63 24.01
CA ALA A 135 14.17 13.63 24.73
C ALA A 135 15.55 14.14 25.20
N VAL A 136 16.12 15.11 24.48
CA VAL A 136 17.39 15.76 24.87
C VAL A 136 17.14 16.93 25.83
N GLY A 137 16.00 17.63 25.70
CA GLY A 137 15.64 18.79 26.54
C GLY A 137 15.40 18.48 28.02
N ASP A 138 14.93 17.28 28.35
CA ASP A 138 14.70 16.86 29.75
C ASP A 138 16.01 16.46 30.48
N ALA A 139 17.14 16.35 29.76
CA ALA A 139 18.46 16.18 30.37
C ALA A 139 19.06 17.50 30.92
N GLY A 140 18.33 18.61 30.81
CA GLY A 140 18.75 19.95 31.24
C GLY A 140 18.18 20.36 32.59
N GLY A 141 18.44 19.60 33.66
CA GLY A 141 17.87 19.91 34.97
C GLY A 141 18.49 19.22 36.19
N SER A 142 19.68 18.65 36.10
CA SER A 142 20.44 18.25 37.30
C SER A 142 21.89 18.02 36.93
N GLN A 143 22.77 18.68 37.66
CA GLN A 143 24.21 18.54 37.59
C GLN A 143 24.62 17.13 38.09
N THR A 144 24.47 16.10 37.25
CA THR A 144 24.94 14.74 37.56
C THR A 144 26.14 14.38 36.72
N ARG A 145 27.31 14.57 37.36
CA ARG A 145 28.59 13.87 37.20
C ARG A 145 28.52 12.71 36.20
N CYS A 146 29.25 12.84 35.09
CA CYS A 146 29.47 11.79 34.10
C CYS A 146 30.17 10.57 34.75
N HIS A 147 29.40 9.66 35.32
CA HIS A 147 29.84 8.31 35.63
C HIS A 147 29.09 7.33 34.72
N GLY A 148 29.84 6.76 33.77
CA GLY A 148 29.54 5.47 33.15
C GLY A 148 28.27 5.36 32.31
N THR A 149 28.41 5.48 31.00
CA THR A 149 27.76 4.62 29.97
C THR A 149 26.46 3.89 30.33
N ARG A 150 25.42 4.59 30.79
CA ARG A 150 24.05 4.10 30.77
C ARG A 150 23.16 5.23 30.29
N GLY A 151 22.68 5.10 29.05
CA GLY A 151 21.53 5.87 28.59
C GLY A 151 20.30 5.60 29.47
N PRO A 152 19.20 6.34 29.26
CA PRO A 152 17.97 6.16 30.04
C PRO A 152 17.61 4.67 30.12
N SER A 153 17.49 4.15 31.33
CA SER A 153 17.12 2.75 31.56
C SER A 153 15.60 2.68 31.45
N TYR A 154 15.11 2.37 30.25
CA TYR A 154 13.70 2.10 30.01
C TYR A 154 13.25 0.92 30.87
N ASP A 155 12.23 1.13 31.69
CA ASP A 155 11.71 0.08 32.55
C ASP A 155 10.83 -0.88 31.73
N THR A 156 10.74 -2.14 32.16
CA THR A 156 9.92 -3.17 31.49
C THR A 156 8.45 -2.74 31.33
N TRP A 157 7.94 -1.91 32.24
CA TRP A 157 6.58 -1.38 32.20
C TRP A 157 6.34 -0.38 31.05
N GLU A 158 7.35 0.39 30.65
CA GLU A 158 7.23 1.34 29.52
C GLU A 158 7.12 0.60 28.18
N PHE A 159 7.77 -0.57 28.05
CA PHE A 159 7.57 -1.43 26.88
C PHE A 159 6.17 -2.03 26.84
N VAL A 160 5.65 -2.44 28.01
CA VAL A 160 4.29 -3.00 28.13
C VAL A 160 3.23 -1.94 27.76
N SER A 161 3.40 -0.68 28.17
CA SER A 161 2.44 0.38 27.83
C SER A 161 2.39 0.67 26.33
N ILE A 162 3.52 0.62 25.61
CA ILE A 162 3.58 0.75 24.15
C ILE A 162 2.82 -0.40 23.47
N VAL A 163 3.04 -1.64 23.93
CA VAL A 163 2.35 -2.82 23.37
C VAL A 163 0.85 -2.76 23.63
N VAL A 164 0.44 -2.38 24.83
CA VAL A 164 -0.98 -2.24 25.21
C VAL A 164 -1.66 -1.13 24.40
N THR A 165 -0.98 0.00 24.19
CA THR A 165 -1.51 1.11 23.39
C THR A 165 -1.70 0.68 21.93
N ASN A 166 -0.71 0.04 21.32
CA ASN A 166 -0.83 -0.48 19.96
C ASN A 166 -1.92 -1.56 19.84
N ALA A 167 -2.10 -2.40 20.86
CA ALA A 167 -3.17 -3.42 20.88
C ALA A 167 -4.56 -2.79 21.02
N ALA A 168 -4.68 -1.64 21.69
CA ALA A 168 -5.94 -0.92 21.86
C ALA A 168 -6.48 -0.31 20.55
N GLU A 169 -5.67 -0.24 19.49
CA GLU A 169 -6.11 0.22 18.16
C GLU A 169 -6.85 -0.87 17.36
N LEU A 170 -6.60 -2.16 17.66
CA LEU A 170 -7.17 -3.30 16.93
C LEU A 170 -8.70 -3.35 16.95
N PRO A 171 -9.39 -3.10 18.08
CA PRO A 171 -10.85 -3.04 18.11
C PRO A 171 -11.42 -1.92 17.24
N GLY A 172 -10.75 -0.77 17.17
CA GLY A 172 -11.14 0.36 16.33
C GLY A 172 -11.04 0.03 14.84
N LEU A 173 -9.93 -0.61 14.43
CA LEU A 173 -9.75 -1.10 13.06
C LEU A 173 -10.79 -2.15 12.68
N ALA A 174 -11.10 -3.08 13.58
CA ALA A 174 -12.15 -4.07 13.36
C ALA A 174 -13.54 -3.43 13.21
N ALA A 175 -13.88 -2.46 14.06
CA ALA A 175 -15.13 -1.73 13.98
C ALA A 175 -15.24 -0.92 12.67
N ALA A 176 -14.15 -0.26 12.24
CA ALA A 176 -14.09 0.46 10.97
C ALA A 176 -14.28 -0.48 9.78
N ALA A 177 -13.61 -1.64 9.76
CA ALA A 177 -13.77 -2.64 8.70
C ALA A 177 -15.23 -3.15 8.60
N ILE A 178 -15.87 -3.42 9.75
CA ILE A 178 -17.28 -3.83 9.78
C ILE A 178 -18.19 -2.70 9.26
N LEU A 179 -17.91 -1.45 9.65
CA LEU A 179 -18.71 -0.30 9.24
C LEU A 179 -18.61 -0.07 7.73
N VAL A 180 -17.40 -0.07 7.17
CA VAL A 180 -17.17 0.04 5.72
C VAL A 180 -17.91 -1.07 4.98
N GLY A 181 -17.76 -2.32 5.41
CA GLY A 181 -18.48 -3.45 4.79
C GLY A 181 -20.01 -3.36 4.92
N ARG A 182 -20.55 -2.67 5.94
CA ARG A 182 -21.99 -2.39 6.04
C ARG A 182 -22.44 -1.23 5.16
N ILE A 183 -21.61 -0.19 4.99
CA ILE A 183 -21.92 0.96 4.13
C ILE A 183 -21.87 0.54 2.66
N GLU A 184 -20.86 -0.21 2.25
CA GLU A 184 -20.73 -0.72 0.88
C GLU A 184 -21.92 -1.60 0.49
N ARG A 185 -22.32 -2.54 1.36
CA ARG A 185 -23.51 -3.37 1.14
C ARG A 185 -24.82 -2.57 1.05
N ARG A 186 -24.91 -1.42 1.72
CA ARG A 186 -26.08 -0.52 1.64
C ARG A 186 -26.10 0.35 0.39
N ARG A 187 -24.95 0.67 -0.20
CA ARG A 187 -24.85 1.46 -1.44
C ARG A 187 -24.98 0.60 -2.70
N ALA A 188 -24.82 -0.71 -2.59
CA ALA A 188 -24.97 -1.67 -3.69
C ALA A 188 -26.42 -2.20 -3.86
N ILE A 189 -27.36 -1.76 -3.02
CA ILE A 189 -28.82 -2.01 -3.13
C ILE A 189 -29.46 -0.68 -3.54
#